data_AF-A0A239DT36-F1
#
_entry.id   AF-A0A239DT36-F1
#
_cell.length_a   1.000
_cell.length_b   1.000
_cell.length_c   1.000
_cell.angle_alpha   90.00
_cell.angle_beta   90.00
_cell.angle_gamma   90.00
#
_symmetry.space_group_name_H-M   'P 1'
#
loop_
_entity.id
_entity.type
_entity.pdbx_description
1 polymer ?
#
loop_
_entity_poly.entity_id
_entity_poly.type
_entity_poly.pdbx_seq_one_letter_code
_entity_poly.pdbx_strand_id
1 'polypeptide(L)'
;MRTVTRRVTLWQADLEASGCTAPEEIAEVLHGQDPVTVVLEHRVKGTTAVREVFEATLEQVEAGWRFTGIAWPADVRTGMFVTVSWQAGRDAVVLRTKVTEDPMRIDGVNYYHEYDPTVVTRDYDPRPSNRGQVLKTIRKLGRVFEDGSAMFPEEALAKQSGLGRGQKGAFLLKNAVEQLIREGYVTRLAGSVADSGLPSYPAVDGEEPADLLFYAPLLEPALPPSETESEAHDRREHWVKGFIRKLPPGAQPSEKQLSAFHRAVENEQMDEDALEPGYTYVKKHHRHG
;
A
#
# COMPACT_ATOMS: atom_id res chain seq x y z
N MET A 1 -36.66 -10.64 -4.61
CA MET A 1 -35.46 -11.04 -5.40
C MET A 1 -34.25 -10.84 -4.51
N ARG A 2 -33.41 -11.87 -4.32
CA ARG A 2 -32.21 -11.78 -3.47
C ARG A 2 -31.07 -11.22 -4.31
N THR A 3 -30.54 -10.06 -3.93
CA THR A 3 -29.31 -9.50 -4.48
C THR A 3 -28.24 -9.61 -3.42
N VAL A 4 -27.09 -10.16 -3.78
CA VAL A 4 -25.89 -10.22 -2.95
C VAL A 4 -24.92 -9.16 -3.44
N THR A 5 -24.34 -8.41 -2.52
CA THR A 5 -23.31 -7.40 -2.82
C THR A 5 -22.29 -7.42 -1.70
N ARG A 6 -21.02 -7.56 -2.07
CA ARG A 6 -19.89 -7.61 -1.16
C ARG A 6 -18.73 -6.83 -1.75
N ARG A 7 -17.96 -6.19 -0.88
CA ARG A 7 -16.72 -5.52 -1.23
C ARG A 7 -15.57 -6.45 -0.87
N VAL A 8 -14.69 -6.69 -1.82
CA VAL A 8 -13.45 -7.46 -1.63
C VAL A 8 -12.27 -6.57 -1.97
N THR A 9 -11.10 -6.92 -1.43
CA THR A 9 -9.83 -6.25 -1.72
C THR A 9 -9.00 -7.19 -2.58
N LEU A 10 -8.43 -6.69 -3.67
CA LEU A 10 -7.53 -7.47 -4.52
C LEU A 10 -6.15 -7.59 -3.87
N TRP A 11 -5.65 -8.81 -3.74
CA TRP A 11 -4.26 -9.08 -3.37
C TRP A 11 -3.42 -9.28 -4.63
N GLN A 12 -2.11 -9.14 -4.51
CA GLN A 12 -1.14 -9.43 -5.57
C GLN A 12 -1.34 -10.83 -6.14
N ALA A 13 -1.61 -11.81 -5.27
CA ALA A 13 -1.91 -13.18 -5.67
C ALA A 13 -3.19 -13.29 -6.51
N ASP A 14 -4.19 -12.43 -6.29
CA ASP A 14 -5.40 -12.40 -7.12
C ASP A 14 -5.08 -11.85 -8.51
N LEU A 15 -4.25 -10.79 -8.60
CA LEU A 15 -3.83 -10.24 -9.89
C LEU A 15 -2.99 -11.23 -10.69
N GLU A 16 -2.02 -11.87 -10.05
CA GLU A 16 -1.14 -12.86 -10.69
C GLU A 16 -1.90 -14.11 -11.15
N ALA A 17 -2.88 -14.55 -10.36
CA ALA A 17 -3.73 -15.69 -10.70
C ALA A 17 -4.88 -15.32 -11.65
N SER A 18 -4.97 -14.07 -12.12
CA SER A 18 -6.10 -13.59 -12.93
C SER A 18 -7.44 -13.91 -12.26
N GLY A 19 -7.53 -13.64 -10.96
CA GLY A 19 -8.64 -14.04 -10.12
C GLY A 19 -9.22 -12.93 -9.25
N CYS A 20 -10.35 -13.25 -8.62
CA CYS A 20 -11.07 -12.38 -7.69
C CYS A 20 -11.74 -13.24 -6.62
N THR A 21 -11.67 -12.84 -5.34
CA THR A 21 -12.38 -13.53 -4.27
C THR A 21 -13.89 -13.58 -4.54
N ALA A 22 -14.46 -14.78 -4.52
CA ALA A 22 -15.89 -15.00 -4.64
C ALA A 22 -16.52 -15.03 -3.24
N PRO A 23 -17.47 -14.14 -2.93
CA PRO A 23 -18.22 -14.22 -1.69
C PRO A 23 -18.94 -15.55 -1.55
N GLU A 24 -18.90 -16.12 -0.34
CA GLU A 24 -19.45 -17.45 -0.05
C GLU A 24 -20.92 -17.57 -0.47
N GLU A 25 -21.73 -16.53 -0.24
CA GLU A 25 -23.16 -16.56 -0.59
C GLU A 25 -23.42 -16.57 -2.10
N ILE A 26 -22.46 -16.11 -2.91
CA ILE A 26 -22.51 -16.19 -4.37
C ILE A 26 -21.98 -17.57 -4.80
N ALA A 27 -20.87 -18.00 -4.21
CA ALA A 27 -20.25 -19.28 -4.53
C ALA A 27 -21.17 -20.46 -4.23
N GLU A 28 -21.88 -20.47 -3.11
CA GLU A 28 -22.86 -21.52 -2.76
C GLU A 28 -23.93 -21.74 -3.83
N VAL A 29 -24.33 -20.66 -4.53
CA VAL A 29 -25.39 -20.71 -5.54
C VAL A 29 -24.86 -21.07 -6.92
N LEU A 30 -23.63 -20.63 -7.22
CA LEU A 30 -22.99 -20.86 -8.52
C LEU A 30 -22.11 -22.11 -8.54
N HIS A 31 -21.91 -22.77 -7.39
CA HIS A 31 -21.11 -23.98 -7.31
C HIS A 31 -21.63 -25.06 -8.27
N GLY A 32 -20.74 -25.63 -9.08
CA GLY A 32 -21.06 -26.58 -10.13
C GLY A 32 -21.55 -25.96 -11.44
N GLN A 33 -21.67 -24.63 -11.53
CA GLN A 33 -21.82 -23.92 -12.79
C GLN A 33 -20.43 -23.56 -13.32
N ASP A 34 -20.09 -24.10 -14.49
CA ASP A 34 -18.83 -23.80 -15.19
C ASP A 34 -19.13 -23.82 -16.70
N PRO A 35 -18.93 -22.69 -17.42
CA PRO A 35 -18.38 -21.42 -16.95
C PRO A 35 -19.38 -20.54 -16.18
N VAL A 36 -18.86 -19.64 -15.33
CA VAL A 36 -19.61 -18.53 -14.73
C VAL A 36 -19.35 -17.26 -15.54
N THR A 37 -20.40 -16.58 -16.00
CA THR A 37 -20.23 -15.29 -16.67
C THR A 37 -19.86 -14.21 -15.65
N VAL A 38 -18.70 -13.58 -15.82
CA VAL A 38 -18.25 -12.45 -15.01
C VAL A 38 -18.19 -11.20 -15.87
N VAL A 39 -18.78 -10.12 -15.40
CA VAL A 39 -18.75 -8.82 -16.05
C VAL A 39 -17.92 -7.86 -15.21
N LEU A 40 -16.87 -7.29 -15.79
CA LEU A 40 -16.11 -6.21 -15.18
C LEU A 40 -16.63 -4.86 -15.66
N GLU A 41 -16.96 -3.99 -14.70
CA GLU A 41 -17.25 -2.57 -14.91
C GLU A 41 -16.13 -1.74 -14.25
N HIS A 42 -15.36 -1.06 -15.08
CA HIS A 42 -14.16 -0.34 -14.64
C HIS A 42 -14.00 0.98 -15.40
N ARG A 43 -13.20 1.90 -14.86
CA ARG A 43 -12.81 3.13 -15.56
C ARG A 43 -11.29 3.18 -15.65
N VAL A 44 -10.74 2.90 -16.83
CA VAL A 44 -9.28 2.89 -17.04
C VAL A 44 -8.70 4.25 -16.66
N LYS A 45 -7.73 4.24 -15.75
CA LYS A 45 -7.10 5.41 -15.12
C LYS A 45 -8.12 6.40 -14.52
N GLY A 46 -9.27 5.90 -14.07
CA GLY A 46 -10.36 6.68 -13.50
C GLY A 46 -11.23 7.42 -14.52
N THR A 47 -10.92 7.36 -15.82
CA THR A 47 -11.56 8.21 -16.84
C THR A 47 -12.45 7.41 -17.78
N THR A 48 -11.86 6.48 -18.54
CA THR A 48 -12.53 5.79 -19.65
C THR A 48 -13.29 4.57 -19.16
N ALA A 49 -14.62 4.64 -19.19
CA ALA A 49 -15.46 3.50 -18.81
C ALA A 49 -15.27 2.33 -19.78
N VAL A 50 -14.98 1.17 -19.21
CA VAL A 50 -14.86 -0.11 -19.92
C VAL A 50 -15.80 -1.13 -19.28
N ARG A 51 -16.36 -1.97 -20.14
CA ARG A 51 -17.18 -3.11 -19.73
C ARG A 51 -16.65 -4.33 -20.47
N GLU A 52 -16.17 -5.30 -19.72
CA GLU A 52 -15.61 -6.55 -20.26
C GLU A 52 -16.37 -7.74 -19.70
N VAL A 53 -16.44 -8.81 -20.47
CA VAL A 53 -17.17 -10.03 -20.12
C VAL A 53 -16.20 -11.19 -20.23
N PHE A 54 -16.18 -12.02 -19.20
CA PHE A 54 -15.29 -13.17 -19.06
C PHE A 54 -16.11 -14.43 -18.81
N GLU A 55 -15.66 -15.53 -19.39
CA GLU A 55 -16.02 -16.88 -18.94
C GLU A 55 -15.02 -17.25 -17.84
N ALA A 56 -15.45 -17.13 -16.58
CA ALA A 56 -14.63 -17.41 -15.42
C ALA A 56 -14.96 -18.78 -14.84
N THR A 57 -13.99 -19.41 -14.19
CA THR A 57 -14.20 -20.65 -13.43
C THR A 57 -14.31 -20.30 -11.94
N LEU A 58 -15.23 -20.96 -11.23
CA LEU A 58 -15.37 -20.83 -9.79
C LEU A 58 -14.60 -21.96 -9.10
N GLU A 59 -13.52 -21.63 -8.41
CA GLU A 59 -12.60 -22.57 -7.78
C GLU A 59 -12.62 -22.44 -6.26
N GLN A 60 -12.50 -23.57 -5.56
CA GLN A 60 -12.27 -23.60 -4.12
C GLN A 60 -10.76 -23.58 -3.86
N VAL A 61 -10.32 -22.60 -3.08
CA VAL A 61 -8.93 -22.43 -2.61
C VAL A 61 -8.89 -22.51 -1.08
N GLU A 62 -7.70 -22.57 -0.49
CA GLU A 62 -7.53 -22.65 0.98
C GLU A 62 -8.22 -21.47 1.71
N ALA A 63 -8.22 -20.29 1.09
CA ALA A 63 -8.82 -19.07 1.64
C ALA A 63 -10.32 -18.91 1.35
N GLY A 64 -10.98 -19.87 0.70
CA GLY A 64 -12.40 -19.80 0.34
C GLY A 64 -12.65 -20.02 -1.15
N TRP A 65 -13.54 -19.22 -1.75
CA TRP A 65 -13.88 -19.33 -3.17
C TRP A 65 -13.24 -18.21 -3.99
N ARG A 66 -12.91 -18.50 -5.25
CA ARG A 66 -12.30 -17.55 -6.19
C ARG A 66 -12.87 -17.73 -7.59
N PHE A 67 -13.17 -16.63 -8.26
CA PHE A 67 -13.33 -16.60 -9.72
C PHE A 67 -11.94 -16.51 -10.37
N THR A 68 -11.65 -17.34 -11.37
CA THR A 68 -10.39 -17.34 -12.14
C THR A 68 -10.65 -17.07 -13.63
N GLY A 69 -9.64 -16.63 -14.38
CA GLY A 69 -9.77 -16.30 -15.81
C GLY A 69 -10.17 -14.85 -16.11
N ILE A 70 -10.01 -13.94 -15.13
CA ILE A 70 -10.32 -12.52 -15.27
C ILE A 70 -9.08 -11.79 -15.78
N ALA A 71 -9.16 -11.19 -16.97
CA ALA A 71 -8.09 -10.33 -17.47
C ALA A 71 -8.25 -8.93 -16.86
N TRP A 72 -7.39 -8.57 -15.90
CA TRP A 72 -7.44 -7.27 -15.24
C TRP A 72 -6.89 -6.14 -16.11
N PRO A 73 -7.54 -4.96 -16.16
CA PRO A 73 -6.97 -3.76 -16.75
C PRO A 73 -5.61 -3.40 -16.12
N ALA A 74 -4.71 -2.83 -16.91
CA ALA A 74 -3.31 -2.62 -16.51
C ALA A 74 -3.13 -1.65 -15.32
N ASP A 75 -4.11 -0.78 -15.07
CA ASP A 75 -4.13 0.16 -13.95
C ASP A 75 -4.83 -0.40 -12.70
N VAL A 76 -5.29 -1.66 -12.73
CA VAL A 76 -5.73 -2.37 -11.52
C VAL A 76 -4.53 -2.78 -10.70
N ARG A 77 -4.55 -2.44 -9.41
CA ARG A 77 -3.45 -2.61 -8.46
C ARG A 77 -3.87 -3.40 -7.22
N THR A 78 -2.87 -4.00 -6.57
CA THR A 78 -3.01 -4.61 -5.25
C THR A 78 -3.57 -3.60 -4.25
N GLY A 79 -4.47 -4.04 -3.38
CA GLY A 79 -5.21 -3.21 -2.46
C GLY A 79 -6.45 -2.54 -3.06
N MET A 80 -6.67 -2.56 -4.38
CA MET A 80 -7.89 -1.99 -4.96
C MET A 80 -9.14 -2.73 -4.50
N PHE A 81 -10.20 -1.97 -4.23
CA PHE A 81 -11.48 -2.52 -3.88
C PHE A 81 -12.32 -2.87 -5.11
N VAL A 82 -12.91 -4.06 -5.08
CA VAL A 82 -13.86 -4.54 -6.08
C VAL A 82 -15.17 -4.85 -5.38
N THR A 83 -16.26 -4.29 -5.89
CA THR A 83 -17.62 -4.67 -5.49
C THR A 83 -18.07 -5.84 -6.34
N VAL A 84 -18.26 -6.99 -5.71
CA VAL A 84 -18.83 -8.19 -6.31
C VAL A 84 -20.32 -8.19 -6.05
N SER A 85 -21.12 -8.26 -7.11
CA SER A 85 -22.57 -8.30 -7.01
C SER A 85 -23.18 -9.36 -7.90
N TRP A 86 -24.23 -10.01 -7.39
CA TRP A 86 -24.98 -11.01 -8.12
C TRP A 86 -26.44 -10.96 -7.70
N GLN A 87 -27.35 -11.18 -8.64
CA GLN A 87 -28.79 -11.19 -8.39
C GLN A 87 -29.35 -12.56 -8.77
N ALA A 88 -30.18 -13.12 -7.89
CA ALA A 88 -30.85 -14.38 -8.16
C ALA A 88 -31.65 -14.33 -9.48
N GLY A 89 -31.41 -15.33 -10.34
CA GLY A 89 -31.99 -15.44 -11.68
C GLY A 89 -31.23 -14.68 -12.77
N ARG A 90 -30.09 -14.04 -12.44
CA ARG A 90 -29.11 -13.56 -13.43
C ARG A 90 -28.01 -14.60 -13.59
N ASP A 91 -27.55 -14.72 -14.83
CA ASP A 91 -26.45 -15.57 -15.30
C ASP A 91 -25.07 -14.94 -15.07
N ALA A 92 -25.02 -13.64 -14.75
CA ALA A 92 -23.77 -12.90 -14.61
C ALA A 92 -23.49 -12.40 -13.20
N VAL A 93 -22.24 -12.55 -12.76
CA VAL A 93 -21.65 -11.84 -11.61
C VAL A 93 -21.04 -10.54 -12.11
N VAL A 94 -21.31 -9.42 -11.43
CA VAL A 94 -20.76 -8.11 -11.80
C VAL A 94 -19.68 -7.70 -10.79
N LEU A 95 -18.47 -7.48 -11.30
CA LEU A 95 -17.34 -6.88 -10.62
C LEU A 95 -17.28 -5.41 -10.97
N ARG A 96 -17.30 -4.53 -9.97
CA ARG A 96 -17.24 -3.07 -10.17
C ARG A 96 -16.13 -2.44 -9.35
N THR A 97 -15.30 -1.64 -10.00
CA THR A 97 -14.35 -0.76 -9.32
C THR A 97 -14.96 0.63 -9.13
N LYS A 98 -14.56 1.35 -8.08
CA LYS A 98 -15.03 2.71 -7.80
C LYS A 98 -13.85 3.67 -7.91
N VAL A 99 -13.99 4.70 -8.74
CA VAL A 99 -12.99 5.77 -8.92
C VAL A 99 -12.91 6.59 -7.62
N THR A 100 -11.70 6.94 -7.21
CA THR A 100 -11.48 7.83 -6.06
C THR A 100 -11.63 9.30 -6.50
N GLU A 101 -12.13 10.15 -5.60
CA GLU A 101 -12.24 11.59 -5.87
C GLU A 101 -10.86 12.25 -5.96
N ASP A 102 -9.93 11.78 -5.13
CA ASP A 102 -8.55 12.24 -5.08
C ASP A 102 -7.59 11.10 -5.47
N PRO A 103 -7.22 10.97 -6.76
CA PRO A 103 -6.21 10.02 -7.19
C PRO A 103 -4.85 10.31 -6.55
N MET A 104 -4.23 9.27 -6.01
CA MET A 104 -2.97 9.39 -5.26
C MET A 104 -1.89 8.51 -5.84
N ARG A 105 -0.65 8.98 -5.81
CA ARG A 105 0.55 8.20 -6.03
C ARG A 105 1.15 7.81 -4.69
N ILE A 106 1.20 6.50 -4.43
CA ILE A 106 1.70 5.91 -3.19
C ILE A 106 3.01 5.20 -3.48
N ASP A 107 4.10 5.67 -2.87
CA ASP A 107 5.46 5.14 -3.10
C ASP A 107 5.84 5.04 -4.60
N GLY A 108 5.31 5.95 -5.43
CA GLY A 108 5.54 5.99 -6.87
C GLY A 108 4.54 5.20 -7.72
N VAL A 109 3.52 4.56 -7.12
CA VAL A 109 2.47 3.82 -7.83
C VAL A 109 1.17 4.61 -7.83
N ASN A 110 0.58 4.85 -9.00
CA ASN A 110 -0.68 5.58 -9.12
C ASN A 110 -1.90 4.71 -8.73
N TYR A 111 -2.81 5.28 -7.96
CA TYR A 111 -4.10 4.73 -7.57
C TYR A 111 -5.22 5.69 -7.99
N TYR A 112 -5.99 5.29 -9.01
CA TYR A 112 -7.14 6.04 -9.54
C TYR A 112 -8.49 5.56 -8.98
N HIS A 113 -8.48 4.51 -8.18
CA HIS A 113 -9.67 3.86 -7.63
C HIS A 113 -9.54 3.73 -6.12
N GLU A 114 -10.66 3.54 -5.43
CA GLU A 114 -10.64 3.27 -3.99
C GLU A 114 -9.81 2.01 -3.69
N TYR A 115 -8.98 2.10 -2.65
CA TYR A 115 -8.05 1.05 -2.24
C TYR A 115 -7.97 0.93 -0.71
N ASP A 116 -7.51 -0.21 -0.23
CA ASP A 116 -7.21 -0.50 1.16
C ASP A 116 -5.72 -0.23 1.44
N PRO A 117 -5.38 0.83 2.19
CA PRO A 117 -3.99 1.16 2.50
C PRO A 117 -3.27 0.05 3.26
N THR A 118 -3.99 -0.77 4.03
CA THR A 118 -3.40 -1.84 4.83
C THR A 118 -2.92 -3.00 3.95
N VAL A 119 -3.67 -3.33 2.90
CA VAL A 119 -3.29 -4.35 1.91
C VAL A 119 -2.16 -3.84 1.01
N VAL A 120 -2.24 -2.58 0.52
CA VAL A 120 -1.13 -1.94 -0.22
C VAL A 120 0.17 -2.02 0.58
N THR A 121 0.08 -1.85 1.90
CA THR A 121 1.23 -1.94 2.80
C THR A 121 1.72 -3.38 2.95
N ARG A 122 0.86 -4.29 3.37
CA ARG A 122 1.22 -5.67 3.71
C ARG A 122 1.69 -6.51 2.53
N ASP A 123 1.08 -6.29 1.37
CA ASP A 123 1.33 -7.10 0.19
C ASP A 123 2.42 -6.49 -0.71
N TYR A 124 3.26 -5.65 -0.12
CA TYR A 124 4.41 -5.07 -0.78
C TYR A 124 5.47 -6.12 -1.11
N ASP A 125 5.75 -6.28 -2.41
CA ASP A 125 6.85 -7.10 -2.89
C ASP A 125 7.91 -6.28 -3.66
N PRO A 126 8.99 -5.84 -2.99
CA PRO A 126 10.06 -5.12 -3.63
C PRO A 126 10.99 -6.06 -4.41
N ARG A 127 11.68 -5.51 -5.40
CA ARG A 127 12.81 -6.19 -6.04
C ARG A 127 13.87 -6.58 -4.99
N PRO A 128 14.61 -7.69 -5.22
CA PRO A 128 15.62 -8.17 -4.29
C PRO A 128 16.74 -7.13 -4.08
N SER A 129 16.68 -6.42 -2.96
CA SER A 129 17.69 -5.45 -2.51
C SER A 129 17.68 -5.42 -0.99
N ASN A 130 18.80 -5.04 -0.37
CA ASN A 130 18.84 -4.96 1.11
C ASN A 130 17.79 -3.95 1.63
N ARG A 131 17.66 -2.81 0.94
CA ARG A 131 16.66 -1.78 1.21
C ARG A 131 15.24 -2.33 1.10
N GLY A 132 14.94 -3.01 -0.01
CA GLY A 132 13.65 -3.65 -0.24
C GLY A 132 13.32 -4.70 0.82
N GLN A 133 14.28 -5.54 1.21
CA GLN A 133 14.06 -6.56 2.25
C GLN A 133 13.75 -5.95 3.61
N VAL A 134 14.45 -4.87 4.01
CA VAL A 134 14.11 -4.12 5.23
C VAL A 134 12.69 -3.58 5.15
N LEU A 135 12.34 -2.89 4.06
CA LEU A 135 11.03 -2.27 3.90
C LEU A 135 9.90 -3.31 3.84
N LYS A 136 10.12 -4.44 3.15
CA LYS A 136 9.23 -5.61 3.13
C LYS A 136 9.00 -6.15 4.54
N THR A 137 10.07 -6.28 5.33
CA THR A 137 9.97 -6.78 6.71
C THR A 137 9.12 -5.87 7.57
N ILE A 138 9.40 -4.55 7.54
CA ILE A 138 8.64 -3.55 8.31
C ILE A 138 7.16 -3.57 7.91
N ARG A 139 6.87 -3.54 6.60
CA ARG A 139 5.48 -3.44 6.10
C ARG A 139 4.68 -4.72 6.28
N LYS A 140 5.31 -5.89 6.13
CA LYS A 140 4.61 -7.19 6.18
C LYS A 140 4.46 -7.73 7.60
N LEU A 141 5.46 -7.52 8.47
CA LEU A 141 5.50 -8.08 9.82
C LEU A 141 5.26 -7.04 10.92
N GLY A 142 5.33 -5.75 10.58
CA GLY A 142 5.02 -4.68 11.51
C GLY A 142 3.54 -4.57 11.83
N ARG A 143 3.25 -3.80 12.88
CA ARG A 143 1.91 -3.33 13.17
C ARG A 143 1.54 -2.29 12.11
N VAL A 144 0.57 -2.61 11.26
CA VAL A 144 0.06 -1.72 10.21
C VAL A 144 -1.15 -0.96 10.73
N PHE A 145 -1.20 0.34 10.46
CA PHE A 145 -2.29 1.23 10.81
C PHE A 145 -3.22 1.45 9.60
N GLU A 146 -4.40 2.00 9.85
CA GLU A 146 -5.46 2.20 8.83
C GLU A 146 -5.03 3.10 7.66
N ASP A 147 -4.07 3.99 7.88
CA ASP A 147 -3.50 4.86 6.86
C ASP A 147 -2.38 4.21 6.03
N GLY A 148 -2.09 2.92 6.26
CA GLY A 148 -1.01 2.19 5.60
C GLY A 148 0.38 2.45 6.20
N SER A 149 0.50 3.25 7.26
CA SER A 149 1.76 3.30 8.01
C SER A 149 2.01 1.99 8.75
N ALA A 150 3.28 1.69 9.02
CA ALA A 150 3.67 0.46 9.69
C ALA A 150 4.80 0.69 10.69
N MET A 151 4.75 -0.03 11.81
CA MET A 151 5.72 0.08 12.89
C MET A 151 6.34 -1.27 13.22
N PHE A 152 7.65 -1.30 13.38
CA PHE A 152 8.40 -2.54 13.60
C PHE A 152 9.58 -2.32 14.57
N PRO A 153 9.83 -3.21 15.54
CA PRO A 153 10.99 -3.11 16.43
C PRO A 153 12.31 -3.28 15.68
N GLU A 154 13.24 -2.32 15.82
CA GLU A 154 14.49 -2.34 15.05
C GLU A 154 15.38 -3.54 15.37
N GLU A 155 15.41 -3.96 16.63
CA GLU A 155 16.20 -5.11 17.09
C GLU A 155 15.78 -6.43 16.43
N ALA A 156 14.51 -6.59 16.08
CA ALA A 156 13.98 -7.78 15.44
C ALA A 156 14.35 -7.86 13.95
N LEU A 157 14.84 -6.77 13.36
CA LEU A 157 14.99 -6.62 11.92
C LEU A 157 16.01 -7.61 11.34
N ALA A 158 17.15 -7.81 12.01
CA ALA A 158 18.16 -8.77 11.55
C ALA A 158 17.61 -10.19 11.48
N LYS A 159 16.85 -10.61 12.49
CA LYS A 159 16.24 -11.95 12.54
C LYS A 159 15.20 -12.12 11.44
N GLN A 160 14.34 -11.13 11.23
CA GLN A 160 13.14 -11.26 10.38
C GLN A 160 13.40 -10.94 8.90
N SER A 161 14.32 -10.03 8.60
CA SER A 161 14.65 -9.70 7.20
C SER A 161 15.55 -10.74 6.52
N GLY A 162 16.17 -11.64 7.29
CA GLY A 162 17.21 -12.55 6.80
C GLY A 162 18.55 -11.85 6.52
N LEU A 163 18.65 -10.53 6.73
CA LEU A 163 19.88 -9.75 6.67
C LEU A 163 20.56 -9.71 8.05
N GLY A 164 21.73 -9.08 8.17
CA GLY A 164 22.36 -8.89 9.48
C GLY A 164 23.26 -10.03 9.97
N ARG A 165 23.34 -11.17 9.27
CA ARG A 165 24.22 -12.29 9.66
C ARG A 165 25.70 -11.97 9.41
N GLY A 166 26.50 -12.06 10.47
CA GLY A 166 27.94 -11.75 10.44
C GLY A 166 28.23 -10.26 10.25
N GLN A 167 29.50 -9.87 10.34
CA GLN A 167 29.91 -8.45 10.28
C GLN A 167 29.47 -7.76 8.99
N LYS A 168 29.63 -8.43 7.84
CA LYS A 168 29.20 -7.90 6.53
C LYS A 168 27.68 -7.73 6.47
N GLY A 169 26.90 -8.70 6.96
CA GLY A 169 25.44 -8.63 6.97
C GLY A 169 24.94 -7.51 7.88
N ALA A 170 25.53 -7.36 9.07
CA ALA A 170 25.20 -6.27 9.99
C ALA A 170 25.48 -4.89 9.38
N PHE A 171 26.62 -4.73 8.69
CA PHE A 171 26.95 -3.50 7.97
C PHE A 171 25.92 -3.19 6.87
N LEU A 172 25.55 -4.18 6.05
CA LEU A 172 24.57 -4.00 4.98
C LEU A 172 23.17 -3.65 5.51
N LEU A 173 22.75 -4.30 6.59
CA LEU A 173 21.48 -4.01 7.26
C LEU A 173 21.46 -2.57 7.77
N LYS A 174 22.48 -2.17 8.53
CA LYS A 174 22.61 -0.81 9.05
C LYS A 174 22.59 0.22 7.92
N ASN A 175 23.35 -0.01 6.84
CA ASN A 175 23.36 0.89 5.69
C ASN A 175 21.98 1.01 5.03
N ALA A 176 21.27 -0.11 4.85
CA ALA A 176 19.93 -0.11 4.28
C ALA A 176 18.92 0.68 5.13
N VAL A 177 18.94 0.51 6.45
CA VAL A 177 18.09 1.29 7.39
C VAL A 177 18.42 2.78 7.31
N GLU A 178 19.69 3.13 7.40
CA GLU A 178 20.12 4.54 7.34
C GLU A 178 19.80 5.20 5.99
N GLN A 179 19.83 4.44 4.90
CA GLN A 179 19.39 4.92 3.59
C GLN A 179 17.88 5.18 3.57
N LEU A 180 17.05 4.26 4.09
CA LEU A 180 15.59 4.45 4.17
C LEU A 180 15.21 5.67 5.03
N ILE A 181 15.93 5.90 6.12
CA ILE A 181 15.73 7.08 6.98
C ILE A 181 16.10 8.34 6.21
N ARG A 182 17.23 8.35 5.50
CA ARG A 182 17.68 9.50 4.69
C ARG A 182 16.71 9.82 3.55
N GLU A 183 16.13 8.80 2.93
CA GLU A 183 15.13 8.93 1.84
C GLU A 183 13.70 9.21 2.37
N GLY A 184 13.53 9.26 3.68
CA GLY A 184 12.27 9.61 4.34
C GLY A 184 11.21 8.51 4.37
N TYR A 185 11.53 7.29 3.90
CA TYR A 185 10.62 6.12 3.95
C TYR A 185 10.39 5.63 5.37
N VAL A 186 11.40 5.76 6.24
CA VAL A 186 11.37 5.25 7.61
C VAL A 186 11.81 6.34 8.59
N THR A 187 11.28 6.31 9.80
CA THR A 187 11.72 7.15 10.92
C THR A 187 12.03 6.29 12.11
N ARG A 188 13.13 6.56 12.81
CA ARG A 188 13.47 5.93 14.08
C ARG A 188 12.79 6.68 15.23
N LEU A 189 12.18 5.95 16.15
CA LEU A 189 11.43 6.47 17.28
C LEU A 189 11.76 5.68 18.54
N ALA A 190 11.73 6.33 19.70
CA ALA A 190 11.70 5.63 20.98
C ALA A 190 10.24 5.30 21.32
N GLY A 191 9.95 4.03 21.54
CA GLY A 191 8.63 3.54 21.94
C GLY A 191 8.76 2.35 22.89
N SER A 192 7.77 1.46 22.86
CA SER A 192 7.79 0.24 23.66
C SER A 192 7.28 -0.96 22.87
N VAL A 193 7.55 -2.15 23.38
CA VAL A 193 7.05 -3.42 22.87
C VAL A 193 6.36 -4.15 24.02
N ALA A 194 5.11 -4.55 23.79
CA ALA A 194 4.36 -5.37 24.74
C ALA A 194 4.91 -6.81 24.80
N ASP A 195 4.57 -7.57 25.84
CA ASP A 195 4.90 -9.01 25.95
C ASP A 195 4.41 -9.84 24.74
N SER A 196 3.39 -9.35 24.02
CA SER A 196 2.88 -9.94 22.78
C SER A 196 3.79 -9.70 21.54
N GLY A 197 4.84 -8.89 21.68
CA GLY A 197 5.70 -8.45 20.59
C GLY A 197 5.13 -7.30 19.75
N LEU A 198 3.97 -6.75 20.13
CA LEU A 198 3.36 -5.62 19.43
C LEU A 198 4.04 -4.30 19.81
N PRO A 199 4.49 -3.50 18.82
CA PRO A 199 5.07 -2.19 19.10
C PRO A 199 3.99 -1.14 19.40
N SER A 200 4.35 -0.22 20.28
CA SER A 200 3.53 0.90 20.75
C SER A 200 4.32 2.21 20.69
N TYR A 201 3.63 3.25 20.21
CA TYR A 201 4.11 4.63 20.27
C TYR A 201 2.94 5.56 20.63
N PRO A 202 3.11 6.51 21.57
CA PRO A 202 4.26 6.67 22.47
C PRO A 202 4.53 5.43 23.35
N ALA A 203 5.70 5.39 24.01
CA ALA A 203 6.01 4.31 24.94
C ALA A 203 4.95 4.20 26.04
N VAL A 204 4.55 2.96 26.37
CA VAL A 204 3.54 2.65 27.37
C VAL A 204 4.21 2.23 28.67
N ASP A 205 3.75 2.77 29.80
CA ASP A 205 4.26 2.39 31.11
C ASP A 205 4.07 0.89 31.37
N GLY A 206 5.17 0.21 31.73
CA GLY A 206 5.19 -1.23 32.01
C GLY A 206 5.51 -2.12 30.81
N GLU A 207 5.56 -1.58 29.59
CA GLU A 207 6.09 -2.30 28.41
C GLU A 207 7.62 -2.14 28.30
N GLU A 208 8.28 -3.02 27.55
CA GLU A 208 9.74 -2.97 27.34
C GLU A 208 10.10 -1.80 26.41
N PRO A 209 10.97 -0.85 26.82
CA PRO A 209 11.41 0.23 25.94
C PRO A 209 12.18 -0.29 24.73
N ALA A 210 11.87 0.24 23.54
CA ALA A 210 12.50 -0.22 22.30
C ALA A 210 12.69 0.90 21.27
N ASP A 211 13.71 0.75 20.43
CA ASP A 211 13.85 1.53 19.20
C ASP A 211 12.92 0.95 18.12
N LEU A 212 12.04 1.80 17.60
CA LEU A 212 11.03 1.45 16.61
C LEU A 212 11.35 2.11 15.27
N LEU A 213 11.15 1.35 14.19
CA LEU A 213 11.15 1.83 12.82
C LEU A 213 9.71 2.06 12.37
N PHE A 214 9.38 3.31 12.07
CA PHE A 214 8.07 3.72 11.55
C PHE A 214 8.16 4.04 10.07
N TYR A 215 7.52 3.20 9.25
CA TYR A 215 7.25 3.44 7.85
C TYR A 215 5.99 4.30 7.70
N ALA A 216 6.08 5.34 6.89
CA ALA A 216 4.94 6.13 6.43
C ALA A 216 4.89 6.08 4.90
N PRO A 217 3.74 5.74 4.28
CA PRO A 217 3.60 5.81 2.84
C PRO A 217 3.86 7.20 2.33
N LEU A 218 4.51 7.29 1.18
CA LEU A 218 4.74 8.56 0.51
C LEU A 218 3.57 8.84 -0.39
N LEU A 219 2.82 9.86 -0.03
CA LEU A 219 1.59 10.26 -0.71
C LEU A 219 1.86 11.52 -1.53
N GLU A 220 1.59 11.44 -2.82
CA GLU A 220 1.63 12.56 -3.75
C GLU A 220 0.33 12.55 -4.56
N PRO A 221 -0.23 13.68 -4.98
CA PRO A 221 -1.32 13.68 -5.96
C PRO A 221 -0.89 12.91 -7.21
N ALA A 222 -1.74 12.01 -7.71
CA ALA A 222 -1.46 11.34 -8.97
C ALA A 222 -1.52 12.38 -10.11
N LEU A 223 -0.59 12.27 -11.06
CA LEU A 223 -0.65 13.09 -12.25
C LEU A 223 -1.92 12.75 -13.04
N PRO A 224 -2.58 13.74 -13.67
CA PRO A 224 -3.69 13.45 -14.56
C PRO A 224 -3.20 12.52 -15.67
N PRO A 225 -4.01 11.53 -16.09
CA PRO A 225 -3.60 10.59 -17.10
C PRO A 225 -3.28 11.33 -18.40
N SER A 226 -2.00 11.47 -18.74
CA SER A 226 -1.58 11.96 -20.06
C SER A 226 -1.62 10.82 -21.07
N GLU A 227 -1.93 11.12 -22.32
CA GLU A 227 -2.04 10.13 -23.41
C GLU A 227 -0.71 9.41 -23.73
N THR A 228 0.39 9.81 -23.09
CA THR A 228 1.76 9.34 -23.41
C THR A 228 2.46 8.58 -22.28
N GLU A 229 1.82 8.31 -21.15
CA GLU A 229 2.45 7.51 -20.09
C GLU A 229 2.42 6.02 -20.43
N SER A 230 3.43 5.59 -21.19
CA SER A 230 4.00 4.26 -21.07
C SER A 230 4.52 4.12 -19.64
N GLU A 231 3.85 3.32 -18.83
CA GLU A 231 4.36 2.89 -17.53
C GLU A 231 5.54 1.92 -17.74
N ALA A 232 6.64 2.45 -18.27
CA ALA A 232 7.94 1.86 -18.06
C ALA A 232 8.30 2.12 -16.60
N HIS A 233 8.79 1.09 -15.91
CA HIS A 233 9.55 1.19 -14.67
C HIS A 233 10.80 2.09 -14.88
N ASP A 234 10.61 3.39 -15.04
CA ASP A 234 11.67 4.30 -15.41
C ASP A 234 12.43 4.69 -14.14
N ARG A 235 13.42 3.85 -13.86
CA ARG A 235 14.50 3.97 -12.88
C ARG A 235 15.40 5.17 -13.21
N ARG A 236 14.84 6.38 -13.30
CA ARG A 236 15.65 7.58 -13.38
C ARG A 236 16.13 7.98 -11.99
N GLU A 237 17.26 8.67 -11.97
CA GLU A 237 17.74 9.39 -10.80
C GLU A 237 16.71 10.47 -10.46
N HIS A 238 15.90 10.21 -9.43
CA HIS A 238 14.75 11.05 -9.10
C HIS A 238 15.12 11.97 -7.94
N TRP A 239 15.23 13.27 -8.24
CA TRP A 239 15.11 14.30 -7.23
C TRP A 239 13.66 14.35 -6.77
N VAL A 240 13.41 13.90 -5.55
CA VAL A 240 12.11 14.02 -4.91
C VAL A 240 11.98 15.44 -4.39
N LYS A 241 10.93 16.15 -4.82
CA LYS A 241 10.59 17.49 -4.30
C LYS A 241 10.40 17.42 -2.78
N GLY A 242 10.43 18.57 -2.10
CA GLY A 242 9.94 18.57 -0.72
C GLY A 242 8.50 18.07 -0.67
N PHE A 243 8.10 17.39 0.38
CA PHE A 243 6.72 16.92 0.55
C PHE A 243 6.36 16.82 2.02
N ILE A 244 5.06 16.75 2.29
CA ILE A 244 4.50 16.59 3.63
C ILE A 244 4.20 15.11 3.83
N ARG A 245 4.60 14.58 4.98
CA ARG A 245 4.33 13.19 5.36
C ARG A 245 3.65 13.14 6.71
N LYS A 246 2.84 12.12 6.90
CA LYS A 246 2.21 11.82 8.18
C LYS A 246 3.24 11.32 9.19
N LEU A 247 3.08 11.72 10.43
CA LEU A 247 3.79 11.23 11.59
C LEU A 247 3.00 10.10 12.28
N PRO A 248 3.65 9.29 13.12
CA PRO A 248 2.94 8.34 13.97
C PRO A 248 1.83 9.03 14.78
N PRO A 249 0.76 8.30 15.13
CA PRO A 249 -0.24 8.80 16.07
C PRO A 249 0.43 9.37 17.35
N GLY A 250 0.08 10.60 17.71
CA GLY A 250 0.61 11.28 18.89
C GLY A 250 1.97 11.98 18.73
N ALA A 251 2.66 11.82 17.60
CA ALA A 251 3.91 12.54 17.33
C ALA A 251 3.66 13.96 16.80
N GLN A 252 4.62 14.86 17.04
CA GLN A 252 4.63 16.24 16.55
C GLN A 252 5.89 16.51 15.74
N PRO A 253 5.83 17.37 14.70
CA PRO A 253 7.01 17.73 13.92
C PRO A 253 8.03 18.46 14.81
N SER A 254 9.31 18.18 14.59
CA SER A 254 10.37 18.91 15.29
C SER A 254 10.40 20.38 14.85
N GLU A 255 10.90 21.29 15.71
CA GLU A 255 11.09 22.70 15.35
C GLU A 255 11.91 22.86 14.06
N LYS A 256 12.92 22.01 13.86
CA LYS A 256 13.73 21.99 12.65
C LYS A 256 12.92 21.66 11.39
N GLN A 257 11.93 20.77 11.50
CA GLN A 257 11.04 20.42 10.39
C GLN A 257 10.00 21.51 10.15
N LEU A 258 9.48 22.15 11.20
CA LEU A 258 8.60 23.32 11.09
C LEU A 258 9.32 24.49 10.41
N SER A 259 10.54 24.82 10.83
CA SER A 259 11.34 25.87 10.16
C SER A 259 11.67 25.52 8.70
N ALA A 260 11.89 24.23 8.41
CA ALA A 260 12.12 23.77 7.05
C ALA A 260 10.88 23.92 6.17
N PHE A 261 9.70 23.68 6.74
CA PHE A 261 8.41 23.85 6.08
C PHE A 261 8.14 25.32 5.77
N HIS A 262 8.25 26.21 6.77
CA HIS A 262 8.06 27.65 6.56
C HIS A 262 8.97 28.18 5.45
N ARG A 263 10.25 27.76 5.44
CA ARG A 263 11.18 28.11 4.38
C ARG A 263 10.77 27.54 3.02
N ALA A 264 10.12 26.38 2.96
CA ALA A 264 9.65 25.81 1.70
C ALA A 264 8.46 26.58 1.13
N VAL A 265 7.52 26.98 2.00
CA VAL A 265 6.39 27.87 1.67
C VAL A 265 6.89 29.22 1.16
N GLU A 266 7.84 29.85 1.87
CA GLU A 266 8.48 31.12 1.45
C GLU A 266 9.15 31.04 0.08
N ASN A 267 9.63 29.86 -0.33
CA ASN A 267 10.29 29.66 -1.62
C ASN A 267 9.34 29.09 -2.70
N GLU A 268 8.02 29.12 -2.46
CA GLU A 268 6.99 28.62 -3.39
C GLU A 268 7.24 27.15 -3.79
N GLN A 269 7.82 26.36 -2.87
CA GLN A 269 8.09 24.94 -3.08
C GLN A 269 6.96 24.04 -2.59
N MET A 270 6.00 24.60 -1.83
CA MET A 270 4.84 23.94 -1.27
C MET A 270 3.61 24.82 -1.51
N ASP A 271 2.50 24.19 -1.90
CA ASP A 271 1.21 24.87 -2.12
C ASP A 271 0.40 25.00 -0.82
N GLU A 272 0.81 24.30 0.24
CA GLU A 272 0.16 24.32 1.56
C GLU A 272 0.73 25.44 2.44
N ASP A 273 -0.15 26.24 3.04
CA ASP A 273 0.23 27.37 3.90
C ASP A 273 0.57 26.95 5.35
N ALA A 274 0.11 25.76 5.78
CA ALA A 274 0.27 25.26 7.13
C ALA A 274 0.42 23.73 7.16
N LEU A 275 1.26 23.23 8.08
CA LEU A 275 1.33 21.79 8.37
C LEU A 275 0.16 21.38 9.25
N GLU A 276 -0.63 20.41 8.80
CA GLU A 276 -1.68 19.80 9.62
C GLU A 276 -1.10 19.11 10.87
N PRO A 277 -1.84 19.06 12.00
CA PRO A 277 -1.42 18.33 13.18
C PRO A 277 -1.12 16.86 12.86
N GLY A 278 0.02 16.36 13.36
CA GLY A 278 0.47 14.99 13.08
C GLY A 278 1.12 14.81 11.70
N TYR A 279 1.48 15.89 11.01
CA TYR A 279 2.29 15.84 9.79
C TYR A 279 3.65 16.53 9.98
N THR A 280 4.60 16.21 9.11
CA THR A 280 5.93 16.82 9.05
C THR A 280 6.37 17.06 7.62
N TYR A 281 7.19 18.09 7.42
CA TYR A 281 7.84 18.34 6.14
C TYR A 281 9.14 17.54 5.98
N VAL A 282 9.29 16.92 4.81
CA VAL A 282 10.51 16.27 4.34
C VAL A 282 11.13 17.14 3.25
N LYS A 283 12.39 17.53 3.44
CA LYS A 283 13.11 18.33 2.45
C LYS A 283 13.34 17.55 1.16
N LYS A 284 13.43 18.30 0.05
CA LYS A 284 13.90 17.80 -1.24
C LYS A 284 15.17 16.95 -1.07
N HIS A 285 15.17 15.75 -1.62
CA HIS A 285 16.29 14.83 -1.54
C HIS A 285 16.43 13.97 -2.80
N HIS A 286 17.58 13.34 -2.95
CA HIS A 286 17.89 12.46 -4.07
C HIS A 286 17.55 11.01 -3.71
N ARG A 287 16.90 10.27 -4.62
CA ARG A 287 16.65 8.83 -4.44
C ARG A 287 17.42 7.99 -5.45
N HIS A 288 18.01 6.91 -4.94
CA HIS A 288 18.55 5.83 -5.76
C HIS A 288 17.52 4.70 -5.81
N GLY A 289 17.08 4.35 -7.02
CA GLY A 289 16.11 3.28 -7.28
C GLY A 289 16.66 1.89 -6.96
#